data_AF-A0A3D0UVU3-F1
#
_entry.id   AF-A0A3D0UVU3-F1
#
_cell.length_a   1.000
_cell.length_b   1.000
_cell.length_c   1.000
_cell.angle_alpha   90.00
_cell.angle_beta   90.00
_cell.angle_gamma   90.00
#
_symmetry.space_group_name_H-M   'P 1'
#
loop_
_entity.id
_entity.type
_entity.pdbx_description
1 polymer ?
#
loop_
_entity_poly.entity_id
_entity_poly.type
_entity_poly.pdbx_seq_one_letter_code
_entity_poly.pdbx_strand_id
1 'polypeptide(L)'
;MRMGIFIPFLIIFLLFIIDTASSFLQILSKKYLKRKLYPTSPLHHLFEYKGIPEATIVMKAWFIQGILATITLIAIFYQIGGK
;
A
#
# COMPACT_ATOMS: atom_id res chain seq x y z
N MET A 1 6.89 -24.69 -6.28
CA MET A 1 6.91 -23.22 -6.18
C MET A 1 8.08 -22.80 -5.30
N ARG A 2 8.92 -21.85 -5.72
CA ARG A 2 9.99 -21.33 -4.86
C ARG A 2 9.34 -20.46 -3.77
N MET A 3 9.23 -20.99 -2.55
CA MET A 3 8.60 -20.29 -1.41
C MET A 3 9.27 -18.96 -1.04
N GLY A 4 10.51 -18.71 -1.50
CA GLY A 4 11.20 -17.44 -1.28
C GLY A 4 10.51 -16.23 -1.94
N ILE A 5 9.83 -16.42 -3.08
CA ILE A 5 9.35 -15.29 -3.89
C ILE A 5 8.17 -14.53 -3.26
N PHE A 6 7.46 -15.13 -2.30
CA PHE A 6 6.31 -14.52 -1.65
C PHE A 6 6.66 -13.26 -0.86
N ILE A 7 7.82 -13.25 -0.20
CA ILE A 7 8.25 -12.12 0.64
C ILE A 7 8.47 -10.85 -0.20
N PRO A 8 9.25 -10.88 -1.31
CA PRO A 8 9.35 -9.75 -2.24
C PRO A 8 8.00 -9.24 -2.76
N PHE A 9 7.07 -10.14 -3.08
CA PHE A 9 5.74 -9.73 -3.54
C PHE A 9 4.96 -8.96 -2.48
N LEU A 10 5.01 -9.38 -1.21
CA LEU A 10 4.36 -8.63 -0.13
C LEU A 10 4.97 -7.23 0.04
N ILE A 11 6.28 -7.08 -0.17
CA ILE A 11 6.97 -5.79 -0.06
C ILE A 11 6.55 -4.83 -1.19
N ILE A 12 6.58 -5.28 -2.45
CA ILE A 12 6.24 -4.42 -3.59
C ILE A 12 4.76 -4.03 -3.58
N PHE A 13 3.86 -4.90 -3.13
CA PHE A 13 2.43 -4.63 -3.08
C PHE A 13 1.97 -3.94 -1.79
N LEU A 14 2.87 -3.70 -0.83
CA LEU A 14 2.52 -3.19 0.50
C LEU A 14 1.68 -1.91 0.47
N LEU A 15 2.06 -0.94 -0.38
CA LEU A 15 1.35 0.33 -0.52
C LEU A 15 -0.10 0.10 -1.01
N PHE A 16 -0.28 -0.74 -2.03
CA PHE A 16 -1.59 -1.07 -2.59
C PHE A 16 -2.45 -1.89 -1.62
N ILE A 17 -1.83 -2.80 -0.86
CA ILE A 17 -2.49 -3.59 0.18
C ILE A 17 -3.06 -2.64 1.24
N ILE A 18 -2.27 -1.67 1.69
CA ILE A 18 -2.70 -0.69 2.70
C ILE A 18 -3.85 0.18 2.17
N ASP A 19 -3.77 0.67 0.94
CA ASP A 19 -4.83 1.50 0.35
C ASP A 19 -6.14 0.72 0.19
N THR A 20 -6.06 -0.52 -0.32
CA THR A 20 -7.21 -1.41 -0.48
C THR A 20 -7.81 -1.83 0.86
N ALA A 21 -6.97 -2.16 1.84
CA ALA A 21 -7.40 -2.54 3.17
C ALA A 21 -8.18 -1.41 3.86
N SER A 22 -7.79 -0.15 3.65
CA SER A 22 -8.53 0.99 4.19
C SER A 22 -9.97 1.08 3.65
N SER A 23 -10.14 0.88 2.34
CA SER A 23 -11.45 0.89 1.68
C SER A 23 -12.29 -0.31 2.14
N PHE A 24 -11.68 -1.48 2.24
CA PHE A 24 -12.33 -2.68 2.75
C PHE A 24 -12.83 -2.50 4.18
N LEU A 25 -12.00 -1.99 5.09
CA LEU A 25 -12.40 -1.69 6.48
C LEU A 25 -13.53 -0.66 6.55
N GLN A 26 -13.49 0.37 5.70
CA GLN A 26 -14.55 1.37 5.60
C GLN A 26 -15.89 0.74 5.17
N ILE A 27 -15.87 -0.17 4.19
CA ILE A 27 -17.06 -0.91 3.75
C ILE A 27 -17.59 -1.80 4.87
N LEU A 28 -16.72 -2.56 5.54
CA LEU A 28 -17.12 -3.43 6.66
C LEU A 28 -17.76 -2.61 7.79
N SER A 29 -17.17 -1.47 8.18
CA SER A 29 -17.73 -0.63 9.22
C SER A 29 -19.08 -0.05 8.83
N LYS A 30 -19.26 0.43 7.60
CA LYS A 30 -20.57 0.88 7.12
C LYS A 30 -21.60 -0.25 7.10
N LYS A 31 -21.18 -1.48 6.78
CA LYS A 31 -22.07 -2.64 6.71
C LYS A 31 -22.54 -3.08 8.11
N TYR A 32 -21.60 -3.29 9.02
CA TYR A 32 -21.84 -3.89 10.34
C TYR A 32 -22.09 -2.86 11.45
N LEU A 33 -21.31 -1.77 11.50
CA LEU A 33 -21.39 -0.77 12.56
C LEU A 33 -22.24 0.46 12.17
N LYS A 34 -22.71 0.52 10.92
CA LYS A 34 -23.49 1.64 10.34
C LYS A 34 -22.84 3.02 10.51
N ARG A 35 -21.52 3.06 10.76
CA ARG A 35 -20.73 4.29 10.92
C ARG A 35 -19.49 4.28 10.03
N LYS A 36 -19.01 5.47 9.67
CA LYS A 36 -17.76 5.66 8.91
C LYS A 36 -16.56 5.59 9.88
N LEU A 37 -15.49 4.87 9.51
CA LEU A 37 -14.22 4.88 10.26
C LEU A 37 -13.37 6.11 9.88
N TYR A 38 -13.31 6.40 8.58
CA TYR A 38 -12.60 7.53 8.03
C TYR A 38 -13.58 8.52 7.39
N PRO A 39 -13.26 9.84 7.36
CA PRO A 39 -14.05 10.84 6.63
C PRO A 39 -14.31 10.44 5.18
N THR A 40 -13.26 9.95 4.52
CA THR A 40 -13.28 9.37 3.18
C THR A 40 -12.24 8.25 3.09
N SER A 41 -12.46 7.31 2.18
CA SER A 41 -11.54 6.20 1.87
C SER A 41 -11.60 5.96 0.36
N PRO A 42 -10.51 5.58 -0.31
CA PRO A 42 -9.23 5.04 0.22
C PRO A 42 -8.28 6.08 0.86
N LEU A 43 -7.09 5.66 1.30
CA LEU A 43 -6.17 6.51 2.08
C LEU A 43 -5.71 7.76 1.33
N HIS A 44 -5.55 7.69 0.01
CA HIS A 44 -5.16 8.87 -0.77
C HIS A 44 -6.23 9.98 -0.70
N HIS A 45 -7.52 9.64 -0.77
CA HIS A 45 -8.60 10.63 -0.56
C HIS A 45 -8.62 11.18 0.87
N LEU A 46 -8.14 10.41 1.87
CA LEU A 46 -8.01 10.94 3.23
C LEU A 46 -6.97 12.07 3.29
N PHE A 47 -5.91 12.00 2.47
CA PHE A 47 -4.93 13.07 2.35
C PHE A 47 -5.48 14.27 1.57
N GLU A 48 -6.28 14.04 0.52
CA GLU A 48 -6.97 15.13 -0.20
C GLU A 48 -7.98 15.85 0.71
N TYR A 49 -8.72 15.11 1.53
CA TYR A 49 -9.64 15.67 2.52
C TYR A 49 -8.91 16.56 3.56
N LYS A 50 -7.63 16.28 3.83
CA LYS A 50 -6.77 17.13 4.67
C LYS A 50 -6.22 18.36 3.94
N GLY A 51 -6.59 18.58 2.68
CA GLY A 51 -6.17 19.71 1.86
C GLY A 51 -4.85 19.52 1.12
N ILE A 52 -4.33 18.29 1.04
CA ILE A 52 -3.10 18.01 0.27
C ILE A 52 -3.47 17.88 -1.22
N PRO A 53 -2.78 18.60 -2.14
CA PRO A 53 -3.04 18.48 -3.57
C PRO A 53 -2.79 17.05 -4.07
N GLU A 54 -3.68 16.55 -4.94
CA GLU A 54 -3.62 15.20 -5.54
C GLU A 54 -2.25 14.91 -6.14
N ALA A 55 -1.72 15.83 -6.96
CA ALA A 55 -0.39 15.68 -7.57
C ALA A 55 0.73 15.46 -6.53
N THR A 56 0.65 16.13 -5.37
CA THR A 56 1.63 15.94 -4.30
C THR A 56 1.50 14.57 -3.64
N ILE A 57 0.27 14.05 -3.50
CA ILE A 57 0.01 12.72 -2.95
C ILE A 57 0.55 11.65 -3.90
N VAL A 58 0.25 11.77 -5.20
CA VAL A 58 0.72 10.85 -6.24
C VAL A 58 2.25 10.80 -6.28
N MET A 59 2.91 11.97 -6.28
CA MET A 59 4.38 12.04 -6.29
C MET A 59 5.00 11.39 -5.05
N LYS A 60 4.42 11.60 -3.86
CA LYS A 60 4.88 10.95 -2.62
C LYS A 60 4.66 9.44 -2.65
N ALA A 61 3.50 8.99 -3.15
CA ALA A 61 3.20 7.57 -3.28
C ALA A 61 4.18 6.89 -4.24
N TRP A 62 4.51 7.52 -5.37
CA TRP A 62 5.50 7.01 -6.32
C TRP A 62 6.90 6.95 -5.72
N PHE A 63 7.29 7.97 -4.95
CA PHE A 63 8.57 7.96 -4.25
C PHE A 63 8.67 6.78 -3.26
N ILE A 64 7.64 6.57 -2.44
CA ILE A 64 7.56 5.43 -1.52
C ILE A 64 7.58 4.11 -2.30
N GLN A 65 6.83 4.02 -3.39
CA GLN A 65 6.81 2.82 -4.25
C GLN A 65 8.17 2.52 -4.86
N GLY A 66 8.94 3.55 -5.25
CA GLY A 66 10.31 3.39 -5.75
C GLY A 66 11.27 2.84 -4.69
N ILE A 67 11.12 3.28 -3.43
CA ILE A 67 11.89 2.72 -2.30
C ILE A 67 11.52 1.25 -2.08
N LEU A 68 10.22 0.92 -2.02
CA LEU A 68 9.76 -0.46 -1.88
C LEU A 68 10.23 -1.36 -3.03
N ALA A 69 10.26 -0.83 -4.25
CA ALA A 69 10.78 -1.53 -5.42
C ALA A 69 12.28 -1.82 -5.29
N THR A 70 13.06 -0.86 -4.82
CA THR A 70 14.50 -1.04 -4.58
C THR A 70 14.76 -2.13 -3.53
N ILE A 71 14.02 -2.09 -2.40
CA ILE A 71 14.10 -3.12 -1.35
C ILE A 71 13.71 -4.50 -1.90
N THR A 72 12.66 -4.56 -2.72
CA THR A 72 12.20 -5.80 -3.35
C THR A 72 13.28 -6.39 -4.26
N LEU A 73 13.94 -5.58 -5.08
CA LEU A 73 15.02 -6.02 -5.96
C LEU A 73 16.21 -6.57 -5.16
N ILE A 74 16.60 -5.88 -4.09
CA ILE A 74 17.67 -6.33 -3.19
C ILE A 74 17.29 -7.69 -2.55
N ALA A 75 16.06 -7.82 -2.04
CA ALA A 75 15.58 -9.05 -1.42
C ALA A 75 15.57 -10.23 -2.42
N ILE A 76 15.15 -9.99 -3.67
CA ILE A 76 15.20 -10.98 -4.74
C ILE A 76 16.66 -11.37 -5.04
N PHE A 77 17.56 -10.41 -5.14
CA PHE A 77 18.97 -10.67 -5.40
C PHE A 77 19.61 -11.54 -4.31
N TYR A 78 19.35 -11.26 -3.03
CA TYR A 78 19.81 -12.12 -1.93
C TYR A 78 19.26 -13.55 -1.99
N GLN A 79 18.00 -13.72 -2.42
CA GLN A 79 17.41 -15.05 -2.57
C GLN A 79 17.93 -15.84 -3.77
N ILE A 80 18.41 -15.14 -4.80
CA ILE A 80 18.97 -15.76 -6.02
C ILE A 80 20.47 -16.01 -5.87
N GLY A 81 21.24 -15.04 -5.35
CA GLY A 81 22.69 -15.09 -5.19
C GLY A 81 23.18 -15.65 -3.85
N GLY A 82 22.30 -15.82 -2.87
CA GLY A 82 22.57 -16.60 -1.65
C GLY A 82 22.42 -18.11 -1.85
N LYS A 83 22.33 -18.56 -3.11
CA LYS A 83 22.43 -19.96 -3.53
C LYS A 83 23.73 -20.19 -4.27
#